data_AF-A0A444K5Y7-F1
#
_entry.id   AF-A0A444K5Y7-F1
#
_cell.length_a   1.000
_cell.length_b   1.000
_cell.length_c   1.000
_cell.angle_alpha   90.00
_cell.angle_beta   90.00
_cell.angle_gamma   90.00
#
_symmetry.space_group_name_H-M   'P 1'
#
loop_
_entity.id
_entity.type
_entity.pdbx_description
1 polymer ?
#
loop_
_entity_poly.entity_id
_entity_poly.type
_entity_poly.pdbx_seq_one_letter_code
_entity_poly.pdbx_strand_id
1 'polypeptide(L)'
;MTIPKGVQAFPRTEYLRRLSAVKAEMEGRDVDVLLVLDASNITYLSGYTTPSGYVPQALVIDGVAEEPTFILRRCDAPAAMYECFMEQDKIIGYPEALIGNLANDGYDAVIDFLNEAGLAKRGLGIEMSSLPAATSEKFKSRLPEARVVDCTKL
;
A
#
# COMPACT_ATOMS: atom_id res chain seq x y z
N MET A 1 -15.12 5.96 16.00
CA MET A 1 -15.76 7.21 15.54
C MET A 1 -15.74 7.14 14.02
N THR A 2 -16.89 7.15 13.35
CA THR A 2 -16.96 7.02 11.90
C THR A 2 -16.66 8.36 11.25
N ILE A 3 -15.70 8.40 10.32
CA ILE A 3 -15.34 9.62 9.58
C ILE A 3 -16.25 9.70 8.34
N PRO A 4 -16.89 10.85 8.02
CA PRO A 4 -17.66 10.94 6.78
C PRO A 4 -16.72 10.88 5.56
N LYS A 5 -17.15 10.25 4.45
CA LYS A 5 -16.39 10.32 3.19
C LYS A 5 -16.55 11.71 2.56
N GLY A 6 -15.45 12.28 2.09
CA GLY A 6 -15.39 13.52 1.33
C GLY A 6 -15.84 13.33 -0.13
N VAL A 7 -15.98 14.46 -0.83
CA VAL A 7 -16.29 14.45 -2.27
C VAL A 7 -15.13 13.82 -3.05
N GLN A 8 -15.43 12.75 -3.77
CA GLN A 8 -14.45 12.01 -4.56
C GLN A 8 -14.23 12.68 -5.93
N ALA A 9 -12.98 12.76 -6.38
CA ALA A 9 -12.65 13.31 -7.70
C ALA A 9 -13.22 12.46 -8.86
N PHE A 10 -13.37 11.15 -8.63
CA PHE A 10 -13.94 10.19 -9.57
C PHE A 10 -14.95 9.28 -8.86
N PRO A 11 -15.93 8.68 -9.56
CA PRO A 11 -16.81 7.70 -8.95
C PRO A 11 -16.05 6.42 -8.57
N ARG A 12 -16.57 5.66 -7.58
CA ARG A 12 -16.00 4.36 -7.15
C ARG A 12 -15.72 3.42 -8.33
N THR A 13 -16.61 3.38 -9.32
CA THR A 13 -16.46 2.53 -10.52
C THR A 13 -15.21 2.83 -11.33
N GLU A 14 -14.75 4.08 -11.36
CA GLU A 14 -13.52 4.47 -12.05
C GLU A 14 -12.27 3.98 -11.31
N TYR A 15 -12.24 4.06 -9.97
CA TYR A 15 -11.14 3.49 -9.18
C TYR A 15 -11.06 1.98 -9.30
N LEU A 16 -12.20 1.28 -9.23
CA LEU A 16 -12.24 -0.16 -9.45
C LEU A 16 -11.76 -0.54 -10.86
N ARG A 17 -12.12 0.22 -11.89
CA ARG A 17 -11.62 -0.01 -13.26
C ARG A 17 -10.10 0.11 -13.33
N ARG A 18 -9.50 1.10 -12.66
CA ARG A 18 -8.03 1.28 -12.58
C ARG A 18 -7.37 0.09 -11.88
N LEU A 19 -7.93 -0.33 -10.75
CA LEU A 19 -7.45 -1.49 -10.00
C LEU A 19 -7.53 -2.78 -10.81
N SER A 20 -8.62 -3.00 -11.56
CA SER A 20 -8.73 -4.15 -12.45
C SER A 20 -7.66 -4.17 -13.53
N ALA A 21 -7.30 -3.00 -14.09
CA ALA A 21 -6.21 -2.91 -15.07
C ALA A 21 -4.86 -3.27 -14.43
N VAL A 22 -4.57 -2.75 -13.23
CA VAL A 22 -3.36 -3.09 -12.46
C VAL A 22 -3.30 -4.59 -12.16
N LYS A 23 -4.41 -5.20 -11.72
CA LYS A 23 -4.48 -6.63 -11.41
C LYS A 23 -4.26 -7.52 -12.64
N ALA A 24 -4.71 -7.10 -13.82
CA ALA A 24 -4.44 -7.80 -15.07
C ALA A 24 -2.93 -7.80 -15.42
N GLU A 25 -2.25 -6.67 -15.21
CA GLU A 25 -0.79 -6.59 -15.38
C GLU A 25 -0.03 -7.40 -14.32
N MET A 26 -0.54 -7.42 -13.08
CA MET A 26 -0.02 -8.27 -12.01
C MET A 26 -0.08 -9.75 -12.40
N GLU A 27 -1.22 -10.24 -12.90
CA GLU A 27 -1.41 -11.62 -13.36
C GLU A 27 -0.40 -11.98 -14.48
N GLY A 28 -0.21 -11.09 -15.45
CA GLY A 28 0.78 -11.28 -16.54
C GLY A 28 2.24 -11.37 -16.07
N ARG A 29 2.55 -10.91 -14.86
CA ARG A 29 3.89 -10.94 -14.24
C ARG A 29 4.00 -11.94 -13.09
N ASP A 30 2.99 -12.80 -12.91
CA ASP A 30 2.89 -13.73 -11.78
C ASP A 30 2.96 -12.97 -10.44
N VAL A 31 2.46 -11.74 -10.36
CA VAL A 31 2.41 -10.95 -9.13
C VAL A 31 1.05 -11.16 -8.49
N ASP A 32 1.06 -11.60 -7.25
CA ASP A 32 -0.13 -11.83 -6.45
C ASP A 32 -0.54 -10.60 -5.64
N VAL A 33 0.47 -9.89 -5.13
CA VAL A 33 0.31 -8.74 -4.23
C VAL A 33 1.26 -7.65 -4.69
N LEU A 34 0.77 -6.44 -4.85
CA LEU A 34 1.56 -5.27 -5.26
C LEU A 34 1.60 -4.24 -4.13
N LEU A 35 2.81 -3.80 -3.77
CA LEU A 35 3.06 -2.65 -2.92
C LEU A 35 3.29 -1.41 -3.79
N VAL A 36 2.31 -0.51 -3.79
CA VAL A 36 2.39 0.80 -4.41
C VAL A 36 2.85 1.81 -3.36
N LEU A 37 3.95 2.49 -3.64
CA LEU A 37 4.69 3.35 -2.71
C LEU A 37 4.81 4.78 -3.23
N ASP A 38 4.84 4.96 -4.56
CA ASP A 38 4.84 6.26 -5.21
C ASP A 38 3.55 7.03 -4.89
N ALA A 39 3.70 8.28 -4.45
CA ALA A 39 2.57 9.10 -4.03
C ALA A 39 1.58 9.39 -5.17
N SER A 40 2.05 9.50 -6.42
CA SER A 40 1.21 9.74 -7.58
C SER A 40 0.38 8.49 -7.91
N ASN A 41 1.00 7.31 -7.83
CA ASN A 41 0.30 6.04 -8.03
C ASN A 41 -0.71 5.77 -6.91
N ILE A 42 -0.35 6.04 -5.64
CA ILE A 42 -1.29 5.99 -4.51
C ILE A 42 -2.47 6.93 -4.79
N THR A 43 -2.23 8.18 -5.18
CA THR A 43 -3.29 9.15 -5.51
C THR A 43 -4.19 8.63 -6.63
N TYR A 44 -3.60 8.14 -7.71
CA TYR A 44 -4.33 7.65 -8.88
C TYR A 44 -5.25 6.46 -8.56
N LEU A 45 -4.79 5.56 -7.69
CA LEU A 45 -5.49 4.32 -7.37
C LEU A 45 -6.43 4.44 -6.17
N SER A 46 -6.23 5.39 -5.26
CA SER A 46 -6.99 5.51 -4.02
C SER A 46 -7.81 6.80 -3.87
N GLY A 47 -7.40 7.87 -4.55
CA GLY A 47 -7.96 9.22 -4.34
C GLY A 47 -7.30 10.00 -3.19
N TYR A 48 -6.31 9.43 -2.50
CA TYR A 48 -5.57 10.10 -1.44
C TYR A 48 -4.69 11.23 -1.98
N THR A 49 -4.86 12.44 -1.45
CA THR A 49 -4.15 13.66 -1.91
C THR A 49 -3.37 14.37 -0.80
N THR A 50 -3.60 13.99 0.46
CA THR A 50 -2.88 14.58 1.60
C THR A 50 -1.36 14.33 1.48
N PRO A 51 -0.52 15.37 1.56
CA PRO A 51 0.93 15.23 1.48
C PRO A 51 1.54 14.54 2.72
N SER A 52 1.59 13.21 2.73
CA SER A 52 2.23 12.40 3.78
C SER A 52 3.37 11.49 3.30
N GLY A 53 3.76 11.57 2.03
CA GLY A 53 4.79 10.69 1.44
C GLY A 53 6.23 10.88 1.97
N TYR A 54 6.44 11.76 2.96
CA TYR A 54 7.71 11.93 3.66
C TYR A 54 7.91 10.91 4.79
N VAL A 55 6.89 10.14 5.14
CA VAL A 55 6.96 8.97 6.03
C VAL A 55 6.56 7.71 5.27
N PRO A 56 6.99 6.51 5.72
CA PRO A 56 6.59 5.26 5.07
C PRO A 56 5.08 5.12 4.94
N GLN A 57 4.62 4.74 3.76
CA GLN A 57 3.23 4.41 3.46
C GLN A 57 3.20 3.42 2.28
N ALA A 58 2.19 2.56 2.25
CA ALA A 58 2.05 1.58 1.18
C ALA A 58 0.57 1.28 0.91
N LEU A 59 0.18 1.38 -0.36
CA LEU A 59 -1.10 0.86 -0.85
C LEU A 59 -0.87 -0.58 -1.30
N VAL A 60 -1.45 -1.52 -0.56
CA VAL A 60 -1.37 -2.96 -0.81
C VAL A 60 -2.52 -3.39 -1.70
N ILE A 61 -2.21 -3.86 -2.90
CA ILE A 61 -3.18 -4.39 -3.85
C ILE A 61 -3.05 -5.91 -3.84
N ASP A 62 -4.07 -6.60 -3.34
CA ASP A 62 -4.19 -8.05 -3.48
C ASP A 62 -4.95 -8.36 -4.77
N GLY A 63 -4.42 -9.27 -5.59
CA GLY A 63 -5.03 -9.71 -6.84
C GLY A 63 -6.44 -10.27 -6.70
N VAL A 64 -6.81 -10.78 -5.51
CA VAL A 64 -8.15 -11.36 -5.27
C VAL A 64 -9.11 -10.44 -4.52
N ALA A 65 -8.63 -9.42 -3.80
CA ALA A 65 -9.50 -8.50 -3.07
C ALA A 65 -10.11 -7.46 -4.02
N GLU A 66 -11.33 -6.98 -3.79
CA GLU A 66 -11.92 -5.91 -4.61
C GLU A 66 -11.16 -4.58 -4.39
N GLU A 67 -11.04 -4.16 -3.13
CA GLU A 67 -10.40 -2.92 -2.70
C GLU A 67 -8.98 -3.15 -2.15
N PRO A 68 -8.05 -2.21 -2.37
CA PRO A 68 -6.72 -2.27 -1.78
C PRO A 68 -6.77 -1.90 -0.28
N THR A 69 -5.68 -2.17 0.42
CA THR A 69 -5.47 -1.77 1.82
C THR A 69 -4.40 -0.69 1.88
N PHE A 70 -4.68 0.44 2.52
CA PHE A 70 -3.72 1.53 2.64
C PHE A 70 -3.15 1.58 4.06
N ILE A 71 -1.85 1.34 4.16
CA ILE A 71 -1.10 1.34 5.43
C ILE A 71 -0.27 2.62 5.49
N LEU A 72 -0.53 3.45 6.48
CA LEU A 72 0.10 4.76 6.65
C LEU A 72 0.21 5.14 8.13
N ARG A 73 0.86 6.28 8.41
CA ARG A 73 1.01 6.81 9.76
C ARG A 73 -0.37 7.05 10.40
N ARG A 74 -0.52 6.70 11.68
CA ARG A 74 -1.81 6.86 12.40
C ARG A 74 -2.36 8.28 12.39
N CYS A 75 -1.51 9.31 12.45
CA CYS A 75 -1.96 10.71 12.33
C CYS A 75 -2.59 11.05 10.97
N ASP A 76 -2.20 10.35 9.90
CA ASP A 76 -2.68 10.61 8.53
C ASP A 76 -3.91 9.75 8.16
N ALA A 77 -4.17 8.68 8.92
CA ALA A 77 -5.30 7.78 8.70
C ALA A 77 -6.68 8.48 8.62
N PRO A 78 -6.99 9.50 9.46
CA PRO A 78 -8.25 10.25 9.32
C PRO A 78 -8.42 10.93 7.96
N ALA A 79 -7.33 11.48 7.41
CA ALA A 79 -7.35 12.09 6.08
C ALA A 79 -7.59 11.02 5.01
N ALA A 80 -6.92 9.87 5.11
CA ALA A 80 -7.15 8.76 4.19
C ALA A 80 -8.60 8.23 4.28
N MET A 81 -9.19 8.11 5.47
CA MET A 81 -10.60 7.70 5.63
C MET A 81 -11.59 8.72 5.04
N TYR A 82 -11.23 10.00 5.03
CA TYR A 82 -12.04 11.07 4.44
C TYR A 82 -11.89 11.11 2.91
N GLU A 83 -10.66 10.99 2.39
CA GLU A 83 -10.34 11.23 0.98
C GLU A 83 -10.49 9.98 0.11
N CYS A 84 -10.12 8.81 0.61
CA CYS A 84 -10.05 7.61 -0.21
C CYS A 84 -11.43 7.05 -0.59
N PHE A 85 -11.51 6.42 -1.76
CA PHE A 85 -12.74 5.75 -2.20
C PHE A 85 -13.05 4.49 -1.39
N MET A 86 -12.03 3.85 -0.81
CA MET A 86 -12.09 2.57 -0.09
C MET A 86 -12.91 2.66 1.20
N GLU A 87 -13.34 1.52 1.72
CA GLU A 87 -13.96 1.44 3.05
C GLU A 87 -12.95 1.69 4.18
N GLN A 88 -13.45 2.15 5.34
CA GLN A 88 -12.56 2.58 6.45
C GLN A 88 -11.75 1.45 7.06
N ASP A 89 -12.23 0.21 6.97
CA ASP A 89 -11.51 -0.98 7.42
C ASP A 89 -10.32 -1.32 6.51
N LYS A 90 -10.20 -0.67 5.34
CA LYS A 90 -9.04 -0.74 4.45
C LYS A 90 -7.95 0.27 4.80
N ILE A 91 -8.15 1.14 5.78
CA ILE A 91 -7.16 2.13 6.21
C ILE A 91 -6.54 1.69 7.53
N ILE A 92 -5.24 1.37 7.50
CA ILE A 92 -4.49 0.89 8.66
C ILE A 92 -3.48 1.95 9.08
N GLY A 93 -3.67 2.51 10.27
CA GLY A 93 -2.76 3.48 10.88
C GLY A 93 -1.71 2.81 11.76
N TYR A 94 -0.44 2.79 11.36
CA TYR A 94 0.62 2.21 12.18
C TYR A 94 1.02 3.12 13.36
N PRO A 95 1.56 2.57 14.47
CA PRO A 95 1.86 3.34 15.68
C PRO A 95 2.87 4.46 15.45
N GLU A 96 2.65 5.61 16.11
CA GLU A 96 3.56 6.76 16.07
C GLU A 96 4.99 6.45 16.56
N ALA A 97 5.17 5.38 17.35
CA ALA A 97 6.48 4.91 17.83
C ALA A 97 7.42 4.43 16.70
N LEU A 98 6.90 4.23 15.49
CA LEU A 98 7.68 3.88 14.29
C LEU A 98 8.20 5.13 13.54
N ILE A 99 7.79 6.34 13.93
CA ILE A 99 8.27 7.58 13.32
C ILE A 99 9.59 8.02 13.96
N GLY A 100 10.62 8.22 13.15
CA GLY A 100 11.94 8.67 13.62
C GLY A 100 12.70 7.64 14.46
N ASN A 101 12.27 6.38 14.43
CA ASN A 101 12.90 5.29 15.15
C ASN A 101 14.09 4.72 14.35
N LEU A 102 15.20 4.45 15.04
CA LEU A 102 16.45 4.01 14.42
C LEU A 102 16.47 2.50 14.08
N ALA A 103 15.64 1.71 14.75
CA ALA A 103 15.61 0.25 14.61
C ALA A 103 14.51 -0.21 13.65
N ASN A 104 13.29 0.32 13.82
CA ASN A 104 12.11 -0.09 13.06
C ASN A 104 11.38 1.15 12.52
N ASP A 105 10.71 1.02 11.37
CA ASP A 105 9.97 2.12 10.73
C ASP A 105 8.58 1.66 10.27
N GLY A 106 7.84 2.53 9.58
CA GLY A 106 6.50 2.19 9.09
C GLY A 106 6.48 1.05 8.05
N TYR A 107 7.58 0.74 7.37
CA TYR A 107 7.65 -0.43 6.49
C TYR A 107 7.72 -1.74 7.27
N ASP A 108 8.18 -1.73 8.52
CA ASP A 108 8.06 -2.90 9.40
C ASP A 108 6.58 -3.24 9.65
N ALA A 109 5.71 -2.24 9.84
CA ALA A 109 4.28 -2.46 9.97
C ALA A 109 3.64 -2.99 8.66
N VAL A 110 4.12 -2.55 7.50
CA VAL A 110 3.69 -3.09 6.19
C VAL A 110 4.09 -4.56 6.05
N ILE A 111 5.32 -4.91 6.44
CA ILE A 111 5.82 -6.29 6.42
C ILE A 111 5.04 -7.17 7.41
N ASP A 112 4.75 -6.66 8.61
CA ASP A 112 3.97 -7.39 9.61
C ASP A 112 2.55 -7.69 9.08
N PHE A 113 1.89 -6.70 8.48
CA PHE A 113 0.60 -6.89 7.83
C PHE A 113 0.63 -7.98 6.75
N LEU A 114 1.65 -7.97 5.87
CA LEU A 114 1.78 -9.00 4.82
C LEU A 114 1.92 -10.41 5.40
N ASN A 115 2.62 -10.56 6.52
CA ASN A 115 2.75 -11.84 7.22
C ASN A 115 1.42 -12.28 7.85
N GLU A 116 0.77 -11.37 8.58
CA GLU A 116 -0.50 -11.64 9.27
C GLU A 116 -1.66 -11.95 8.30
N ALA A 117 -1.67 -11.28 7.14
CA ALA A 117 -2.65 -11.50 6.09
C ALA A 117 -2.37 -12.76 5.23
N GLY A 118 -1.29 -13.50 5.49
CA GLY A 118 -0.91 -14.68 4.70
C GLY A 118 -0.42 -14.35 3.28
N LEU A 119 -0.06 -13.10 3.02
CA LEU A 119 0.39 -12.59 1.73
C LEU A 119 1.91 -12.76 1.52
N ALA A 120 2.65 -12.97 2.60
CA ALA A 120 4.11 -13.08 2.64
C ALA A 120 4.74 -14.27 1.88
N LYS A 121 3.94 -15.21 1.38
CA LYS A 121 4.42 -16.41 0.64
C LYS A 121 4.11 -16.37 -0.85
N ARG A 122 3.50 -15.27 -1.31
CA ARG A 122 3.00 -15.10 -2.67
C ARG A 122 4.00 -14.29 -3.53
N GLY A 123 3.70 -14.13 -4.82
CA GLY A 123 4.44 -13.22 -5.70
C GLY A 123 4.26 -11.77 -5.28
N LEU A 124 5.31 -11.14 -4.73
CA LEU A 124 5.24 -9.78 -4.18
C LEU A 124 5.88 -8.77 -5.15
N GLY A 125 5.06 -7.95 -5.79
CA GLY A 125 5.49 -6.81 -6.58
C GLY A 125 5.78 -5.60 -5.69
N ILE A 126 6.89 -4.91 -5.92
CA ILE A 126 7.24 -3.67 -5.20
C ILE A 126 7.79 -2.64 -6.17
N GLU A 127 7.38 -1.38 -6.04
CA GLU A 127 7.98 -0.24 -6.73
C GLU A 127 9.38 0.07 -6.18
N MET A 128 10.38 -0.73 -6.55
CA MET A 128 11.71 -0.68 -5.92
C MET A 128 12.43 0.66 -6.09
N SER A 129 12.18 1.41 -7.16
CA SER A 129 12.78 2.75 -7.33
C SER A 129 12.32 3.77 -6.28
N SER A 130 11.17 3.52 -5.66
CA SER A 130 10.58 4.36 -4.62
C SER A 130 11.13 4.04 -3.23
N LEU A 131 11.98 3.00 -3.11
CA LEU A 131 12.55 2.55 -1.84
C LEU A 131 14.05 2.84 -1.73
N PRO A 132 14.52 3.28 -0.54
CA PRO A 132 15.93 3.18 -0.20
C PRO A 132 16.41 1.73 -0.26
N ALA A 133 17.66 1.51 -0.69
CA ALA A 133 18.24 0.17 -0.85
C ALA A 133 18.15 -0.68 0.42
N ALA A 134 18.44 -0.09 1.59
CA ALA A 134 18.35 -0.77 2.89
C ALA A 134 16.92 -1.25 3.21
N THR A 135 15.90 -0.49 2.79
CA THR A 135 14.50 -0.89 2.96
C THR A 135 14.14 -2.04 2.02
N SER A 136 14.60 -2.00 0.77
CA SER A 136 14.42 -3.11 -0.18
C SER A 136 15.06 -4.42 0.32
N GLU A 137 16.22 -4.32 0.97
CA GLU A 137 16.86 -5.47 1.63
C GLU A 137 16.06 -5.96 2.85
N LYS A 138 15.48 -5.05 3.64
CA LYS A 138 14.59 -5.37 4.77
C LYS A 138 13.38 -6.20 4.31
N PHE A 139 12.73 -5.83 3.21
CA PHE A 139 11.63 -6.62 2.65
C PHE A 139 12.08 -8.05 2.28
N LYS A 140 13.24 -8.19 1.62
CA LYS A 140 13.77 -9.51 1.23
C LYS A 140 14.15 -10.37 2.44
N SER A 141 14.73 -9.77 3.48
CA SER A 141 15.16 -10.51 4.67
C SER A 141 14.00 -10.94 5.57
N ARG A 142 12.97 -10.10 5.70
CA ARG A 142 11.79 -10.38 6.52
C ARG A 142 10.69 -11.18 5.82
N LEU A 143 10.74 -11.28 4.49
CA LEU A 143 9.83 -12.08 3.67
C LEU A 143 10.61 -13.10 2.82
N PRO A 144 11.36 -14.03 3.44
CA PRO A 144 12.26 -14.94 2.71
C PRO A 144 11.52 -15.92 1.81
N GLU A 145 10.23 -16.17 2.07
CA GLU A 145 9.38 -17.03 1.25
C GLU A 145 8.68 -16.28 0.09
N ALA A 146 8.71 -14.94 0.07
CA ALA A 146 8.09 -14.16 -0.99
C ALA A 146 8.98 -14.12 -2.23
N ARG A 147 8.40 -14.34 -3.41
CA ARG A 147 9.07 -14.02 -4.67
C ARG A 147 8.92 -12.54 -4.96
N VAL A 148 9.95 -11.75 -4.61
CA VAL A 148 9.93 -10.30 -4.80
C VAL A 148 10.27 -9.92 -6.24
N VAL A 149 9.40 -9.13 -6.87
CA VAL A 149 9.53 -8.64 -8.26
C VAL A 149 9.54 -7.11 -8.27
N ASP A 150 10.46 -6.52 -9.03
CA ASP A 150 10.43 -5.07 -9.26
C ASP A 150 9.27 -4.70 -10.20
N CYS A 151 8.35 -3.88 -9.68
CA CYS A 151 7.15 -3.41 -10.35
C CYS A 151 7.14 -1.88 -10.54
N THR A 152 8.32 -1.24 -10.54
CA THR A 152 8.46 0.21 -10.77
C THR A 152 7.79 0.69 -12.08
N LYS A 153 7.72 -0.17 -13.10
CA LYS A 153 7.10 0.12 -14.41
C LYS A 153 5.95 -0.85 -14.69
N LEU A 154 5.14 -1.12 -13.68
CA LEU A 154 3.93 -1.93 -13.82
C LEU A 154 2.82 -1.15 -14.52
#